data_AF-A0A534JK91-F1
#
_entry.id   AF-A0A534JK91-F1
#
_cell.length_a   1.000
_cell.length_b   1.000
_cell.length_c   1.000
_cell.angle_alpha   90.00
_cell.angle_beta   90.00
_cell.angle_gamma   90.00
#
_symmetry.space_group_name_H-M   'P 1'
#
loop_
_entity.id
_entity.type
_entity.pdbx_description
1 polymer ?
#
loop_
_entity_poly.entity_id
_entity_poly.type
_entity_poly.pdbx_seq_one_letter_code
_entity_poly.pdbx_strand_id
1 'polypeptide(L)'
;MRRAKKDHDTDRKFAAAYWEVYYGVLGKDTGDIIKALIAPSAEESDWTRIDGGLRERFGWLADAIRNEAGKLAGPEADGATDDSSREPLHRRQRK
;
A
#
# COMPACT_ATOMS: atom_id res chain seq x y z
N MET A 1 -5.24 -28.48 3.85
CA MET A 1 -5.17 -27.32 4.77
C MET A 1 -3.87 -26.49 4.63
N ARG A 2 -3.37 -26.19 3.42
CA ARG A 2 -2.11 -25.43 3.23
C ARG A 2 -2.28 -23.97 2.75
N ARG A 3 -3.47 -23.58 2.29
CA ARG A 3 -3.74 -22.22 1.75
C ARG A 3 -3.74 -21.13 2.83
N ALA A 4 -4.46 -21.34 3.93
CA ALA A 4 -4.59 -20.34 5.00
C ALA A 4 -3.25 -19.89 5.64
N LYS A 5 -2.20 -20.72 5.59
CA LYS A 5 -0.88 -20.35 6.11
C LYS A 5 -0.05 -19.52 5.12
N LYS A 6 -0.32 -19.67 3.82
CA LYS A 6 0.33 -18.87 2.77
C LYS A 6 -0.21 -17.44 2.79
N ASP A 7 -1.52 -17.28 2.89
CA ASP A 7 -2.19 -15.97 2.87
C ASP A 7 -1.77 -15.09 4.06
N HIS A 8 -1.62 -15.66 5.26
CA HIS A 8 -1.16 -14.91 6.44
C HIS A 8 0.33 -14.51 6.36
N ASP A 9 1.19 -15.31 5.73
CA ASP A 9 2.61 -14.96 5.56
C ASP A 9 2.78 -13.81 4.55
N THR A 10 1.94 -13.83 3.52
CA THR A 10 1.83 -12.79 2.51
C THR A 10 1.39 -11.44 3.11
N ASP A 11 0.30 -11.42 3.88
CA ASP A 11 -0.20 -10.20 4.53
C ASP A 11 0.83 -9.60 5.50
N ARG A 12 1.58 -10.44 6.21
CA ARG A 12 2.62 -9.99 7.13
C ARG A 12 3.79 -9.35 6.39
N LYS A 13 4.20 -9.91 5.26
CA LYS A 13 5.26 -9.34 4.41
C LYS A 13 4.83 -7.99 3.85
N PHE A 14 3.60 -7.88 3.38
CA PHE A 14 3.08 -6.62 2.89
C PHE A 14 3.00 -5.57 4.00
N ALA A 15 2.51 -5.94 5.19
CA ALA A 15 2.47 -5.03 6.34
C ALA A 15 3.85 -4.50 6.72
N ALA A 16 4.87 -5.35 6.74
CA ALA A 16 6.25 -4.95 7.02
C ALA A 16 6.78 -3.97 5.96
N ALA A 17 6.61 -4.30 4.68
CA ALA A 17 6.99 -3.44 3.57
C ALA A 17 6.25 -2.09 3.58
N TYR A 18 4.97 -2.11 3.93
CA TYR A 18 4.15 -0.90 4.05
C TYR A 18 4.74 0.08 5.06
N TRP A 19 5.11 -0.40 6.25
CA TRP A 19 5.70 0.45 7.28
C TRP A 19 7.09 0.96 6.92
N GLU A 20 7.91 0.13 6.26
CA GLU A 20 9.22 0.55 5.75
C GLU A 20 9.09 1.71 4.76
N VAL A 21 8.17 1.60 3.80
CA VAL A 21 7.92 2.66 2.81
C VAL A 21 7.28 3.89 3.46
N TYR A 22 6.28 3.69 4.32
CA TYR A 22 5.57 4.77 5.00
C TYR A 22 6.54 5.70 5.73
N TYR A 23 7.42 5.13 6.57
CA TYR A 23 8.41 5.92 7.30
C TYR A 23 9.60 6.34 6.43
N GLY A 24 9.91 5.61 5.35
CA GLY A 24 10.90 6.03 4.37
C GLY A 24 10.49 7.30 3.61
N VAL A 25 9.20 7.43 3.28
CA VAL A 25 8.65 8.59 2.56
C VAL A 25 8.44 9.79 3.49
N LEU A 26 7.89 9.55 4.69
CA LEU A 26 7.46 10.63 5.59
C LEU A 26 8.52 11.02 6.62
N GLY A 27 9.44 10.11 6.93
CA GLY A 27 10.21 10.15 8.16
C GLY A 27 9.37 9.72 9.36
N LYS A 28 10.05 9.31 10.44
CA LYS A 28 9.39 8.76 11.64
C LYS A 28 8.45 9.77 12.30
N ASP A 29 8.94 10.98 12.61
CA ASP A 29 8.16 11.98 13.35
C ASP A 29 6.92 12.45 12.58
N THR A 30 7.07 12.77 11.29
CA THR A 30 5.94 13.14 10.43
C THR A 30 4.96 11.97 10.26
N GLY A 31 5.49 10.75 10.13
CA GLY A 31 4.69 9.54 10.05
C GLY A 31 3.83 9.35 11.29
N ASP A 32 4.40 9.47 12.49
CA ASP A 32 3.65 9.34 13.73
C ASP A 32 2.55 10.40 13.86
N ILE A 33 2.83 11.65 13.45
CA ILE A 33 1.83 12.73 13.42
C ILE A 33 0.70 12.41 12.43
N ILE A 34 1.03 12.03 11.20
CA ILE A 34 0.03 11.71 10.17
C ILE A 34 -0.83 10.53 10.64
N LYS A 35 -0.22 9.47 11.17
CA LYS A 35 -0.90 8.30 11.74
C LYS A 35 -1.91 8.71 12.80
N ALA A 36 -1.52 9.58 13.74
CA ALA A 36 -2.41 10.09 14.78
C ALA A 36 -3.58 10.91 14.22
N LEU A 37 -3.38 11.65 13.12
CA LEU A 37 -4.42 12.47 12.48
C LEU A 37 -5.43 11.63 11.69
N ILE A 38 -4.98 10.61 10.96
CA ILE A 38 -5.83 9.84 10.05
C ILE A 38 -6.47 8.63 10.72
N ALA A 39 -5.87 8.12 11.80
CA ALA A 39 -6.36 6.96 12.52
C ALA A 39 -5.96 7.00 14.02
N PRO A 40 -6.55 7.90 14.81
CA PRO A 40 -6.19 8.15 16.22
C PRO A 40 -6.40 6.96 17.17
N SER A 41 -6.96 5.85 16.70
CA SER A 41 -7.19 4.63 17.48
C SER A 41 -6.73 3.36 16.75
N ALA A 42 -5.93 3.51 15.69
CA ALA A 42 -5.29 2.36 15.05
C ALA A 42 -4.13 1.86 15.92
N GLU A 43 -4.08 0.55 16.14
CA GLU A 43 -2.87 -0.07 16.67
C GLU A 43 -1.73 0.06 15.65
N GLU A 44 -0.49 0.00 16.13
CA GLU A 44 0.70 0.11 15.27
C GLU A 44 0.80 -1.00 14.22
N SER A 45 0.15 -2.14 14.44
CA SER A 45 0.06 -3.23 13.47
C SER A 45 -1.03 -3.04 12.40
N ASP A 46 -1.96 -2.10 12.55
CA ASP A 46 -3.14 -1.99 11.67
C ASP A 46 -2.88 -1.08 10.45
N TRP A 47 -2.02 -1.57 9.56
CA TRP A 47 -1.66 -0.85 8.33
C TRP A 47 -2.88 -0.58 7.44
N THR A 48 -3.90 -1.45 7.43
CA THR A 48 -5.10 -1.28 6.59
C THR A 48 -5.92 -0.06 6.99
N ARG A 49 -6.01 0.22 8.30
CA ARG A 49 -6.72 1.40 8.79
C ARG A 49 -5.95 2.69 8.50
N ILE A 50 -4.61 2.64 8.60
CA ILE A 50 -3.74 3.76 8.21
C ILE A 50 -3.86 4.04 6.71
N ASP A 51 -3.83 3.00 5.89
CA ASP A 51 -4.00 3.10 4.44
C ASP A 51 -5.35 3.71 4.06
N GLY A 52 -6.44 3.26 4.70
CA GLY A 52 -7.77 3.84 4.52
C GLY A 52 -7.80 5.34 4.85
N GLY A 53 -7.26 5.74 5.99
CA GLY A 53 -7.19 7.15 6.39
C GLY A 53 -6.29 7.98 5.46
N LEU A 54 -5.19 7.42 4.99
CA LEU A 54 -4.32 8.06 3.99
C LEU A 54 -5.06 8.21 2.66
N ARG A 55 -5.81 7.21 2.23
CA ARG A 55 -6.54 7.24 0.96
C ARG A 55 -7.63 8.30 0.95
N GLU A 56 -8.33 8.47 2.07
CA GLU A 56 -9.37 9.50 2.24
C GLU A 56 -8.82 10.93 2.20
N ARG A 57 -7.61 11.15 2.75
CA ARG A 57 -7.02 12.50 2.91
C ARG A 57 -6.00 12.84 1.84
N PHE A 58 -5.27 11.84 1.36
CA PHE A 58 -4.07 11.92 0.53
C PHE A 58 -3.98 10.72 -0.44
N GLY A 59 -5.01 10.52 -1.29
CA GLY A 59 -5.10 9.36 -2.19
C GLY A 59 -3.82 9.06 -2.99
N TRP A 60 -3.17 10.09 -3.53
CA TRP A 60 -1.91 9.93 -4.28
C TRP A 60 -0.76 9.36 -3.45
N LEU A 61 -0.70 9.69 -2.14
CA LEU A 61 0.33 9.23 -1.23
C LEU A 61 0.05 7.78 -0.81
N ALA A 62 -1.21 7.43 -0.56
CA ALA A 62 -1.62 6.06 -0.29
C ALA A 62 -1.23 5.13 -1.45
N ASP A 63 -1.57 5.52 -2.68
CA ASP A 63 -1.24 4.75 -3.88
C ASP A 63 0.28 4.61 -4.07
N ALA A 64 1.05 5.68 -3.83
CA ALA A 64 2.51 5.62 -3.91
C ALA A 64 3.11 4.64 -2.89
N ILE A 65 2.65 4.70 -1.63
CA ILE A 65 3.13 3.82 -0.56
C ILE A 65 2.78 2.37 -0.87
N ARG A 66 1.53 2.07 -1.28
CA ARG A 66 1.12 0.70 -1.64
C ARG A 66 1.90 0.14 -2.81
N ASN A 67 2.11 0.93 -3.86
CA ASN A 67 2.86 0.48 -5.03
C ASN A 67 4.32 0.13 -4.69
N GLU A 68 4.99 0.95 -3.88
CA GLU A 68 6.35 0.64 -3.43
C GLU A 68 6.38 -0.52 -2.44
N ALA A 69 5.40 -0.61 -1.53
CA ALA A 69 5.28 -1.73 -0.60
C ALA A 69 5.05 -3.06 -1.34
N GLY A 70 4.23 -3.06 -2.39
CA GLY A 70 3.99 -4.21 -3.26
C GLY A 70 5.26 -4.68 -3.98
N LYS A 71 6.09 -3.74 -4.46
CA LYS A 71 7.39 -4.07 -5.05
C LYS A 71 8.35 -4.71 -4.05
N LEU A 72 8.39 -4.21 -2.81
CA LEU A 72 9.24 -4.76 -1.74
C LEU A 72 8.75 -6.11 -1.22
N ALA A 73 7.44 -6.28 -1.05
CA ALA A 73 6.84 -7.52 -0.56
C ALA A 73 6.83 -8.64 -1.62
N GLY A 74 6.94 -8.26 -2.90
CA GLY A 74 7.00 -9.16 -4.04
C GLY A 74 5.62 -9.45 -4.68
N PRO A 75 5.59 -10.06 -5.88
CA PRO A 75 4.39 -10.21 -6.70
C PRO A 75 3.30 -11.11 -6.11
N GLU A 76 3.61 -11.88 -5.05
CA GLU A 76 2.61 -12.67 -4.33
C GLU A 76 1.91 -11.89 -3.20
N ALA A 77 2.42 -10.71 -2.84
CA ALA A 77 1.99 -9.95 -1.66
C ALA A 77 1.21 -8.68 -1.95
N ASP A 78 1.40 -8.11 -3.13
CA ASP A 78 0.46 -7.15 -3.64
C ASP A 78 -0.77 -7.93 -4.13
N GLY A 79 -1.81 -8.01 -3.30
CA GLY A 79 -3.10 -8.54 -3.72
C GLY A 79 -3.57 -7.71 -4.90
N ALA A 80 -3.29 -8.20 -6.10
CA ALA A 80 -3.29 -7.46 -7.34
C ALA A 80 -4.48 -6.51 -7.43
N THR A 81 -4.22 -5.22 -7.21
CA THR A 81 -5.06 -4.20 -7.83
C THR A 81 -4.56 -4.17 -9.26
N ASP A 82 -5.14 -5.05 -10.07
CA ASP A 82 -4.98 -5.10 -11.51
C ASP A 82 -5.26 -3.69 -12.07
N ASP A 83 -4.21 -2.88 -12.23
CA ASP A 83 -4.25 -1.63 -13.00
C ASP A 83 -4.31 -1.96 -14.50
N SER A 84 -5.23 -2.85 -14.88
CA SER A 84 -5.53 -3.16 -16.27
C SER A 84 -6.45 -2.10 -16.90
N SER A 85 -6.41 -0.85 -16.40
CA SER A 85 -7.16 0.28 -16.95
C SER A 85 -6.28 1.44 -17.45
N ARG A 86 -4.95 1.33 -17.45
CA ARG A 86 -4.12 2.18 -18.31
C ARG A 86 -4.15 1.66 -19.75
N GLU A 87 -5.25 1.95 -20.44
CA GLU A 87 -5.26 1.93 -21.90
C GLU A 87 -4.09 2.78 -22.43
N PRO A 88 -3.21 2.24 -23.28
CA PRO A 88 -2.21 3.06 -23.95
C PRO A 88 -2.92 3.98 -24.96
N LEU A 89 -3.00 5.27 -24.64
CA LEU A 89 -3.54 6.34 -25.49
C LEU A 89 -2.72 6.63 -26.77
N HIS A 90 -2.03 5.63 -27.34
CA HIS A 90 -1.34 5.78 -28.63
C HIS A 90 -1.57 4.58 -29.53
N ARG A 91 -2.81 4.38 -29.96
CA ARG A 91 -3.12 3.59 -31.17
C ARG A 91 -4.28 4.17 -31.96
N ARG A 92 -4.06 5.30 -32.62
CA ARG A 92 -4.75 5.63 -33.89
C ARG A 92 -3.68 5.67 -34.98
N GLN A 93 -3.36 4.50 -35.50
CA GLN A 93 -3.73 4.06 -36.84
C GLN A 93 -3.41 5.09 -37.93
N ARG A 94 -2.28 4.83 -38.59
CA ARG A 94 -2.03 5.21 -39.98
C ARG A 94 -3.23 4.85 -40.85
N LYS A 95 -3.70 5.79 -41.64
CA LYS A 95 -4.08 5.58 -43.04
C LYS A 95 -3.56 6.76 -43.84
#